data_AF-A0AAN0LFS1-F1
#
_entry.id   AF-A0AAN0LFS1-F1
#
_cell.length_a   1.000
_cell.length_b   1.000
_cell.length_c   1.000
_cell.angle_alpha   90.00
_cell.angle_beta   90.00
_cell.angle_gamma   90.00
#
_symmetry.space_group_name_H-M   'P 1'
#
loop_
_entity.id
_entity.type
_entity.pdbx_description
1 polymer ?
#
loop_
_entity_poly.entity_id
_entity_poly.type
_entity_poly.pdbx_seq_one_letter_code
_entity_poly.pdbx_strand_id
1 'polypeptide(L)'
;MSSAEEKRELQKRLDFVGLDQEARAALRRLAPVINAGLPAALGALYKKIQSTPDTAGFFSSQSHMEGAKRRQTSHWAVVGEANYDERYVEGVRAVGAAHAHIGLDPRWYIGGYAIVLEQLIHAVMAASRPSRFGRSNSEKLAKEISALVKAAMLDMDYSISVYLDIQAEERRRAQEAKRAADQEQEVALEALDDVLRGLATGDLETRLSHDLPANFARMVKDYNDSAEKLRLTMATVRHAGEEILTSTNAISQASRDLAQRTEEQAQGLEESSATLLQLTQSVSGTADGASKAAAAVDVALSEARASGPVVKQAVSAMGEIERSSDEISKIIGVIDEIAFQTNLLALNAGVEAARAGEAGRGFAVVAQEVRALAQRCADAAKEIKDLISDSSRQVQAGVDLVNNAGAALSQITDRIDDINTIVKTIAGEAANQSSGLKEVSGALTRMDTITQDNSSMVLETSQQTSDLRDAVERLVTALRGFKTRSAERLARDRQAREGENRRLVA
;
A
#
# COMPACT_ATOMS: atom_id res chain seq x y z
N MET A 1 -57.61 54.01 -1.55
CA MET A 1 -59.04 54.38 -1.46
C MET A 1 -59.46 55.01 -2.77
N SER A 2 -60.73 54.88 -3.19
CA SER A 2 -61.25 55.61 -4.35
C SER A 2 -61.49 57.09 -4.00
N SER A 3 -61.36 58.02 -4.97
CA SER A 3 -61.64 59.45 -4.78
C SER A 3 -63.05 59.72 -4.20
N ALA A 4 -64.02 58.86 -4.51
CA ALA A 4 -65.38 58.93 -3.95
C ALA A 4 -65.44 58.58 -2.45
N GLU A 5 -64.61 57.64 -1.99
CA GLU A 5 -64.55 57.24 -0.59
C GLU A 5 -63.84 58.29 0.26
N GLU A 6 -62.80 58.92 -0.30
CA GLU A 6 -62.05 59.99 0.34
C GLU A 6 -62.92 61.23 0.56
N LYS A 7 -63.72 61.61 -0.45
CA LYS A 7 -64.72 62.69 -0.32
C LYS A 7 -65.77 62.38 0.75
N ARG A 8 -66.26 61.14 0.79
CA ARG A 8 -67.23 60.69 1.81
C ARG A 8 -66.63 60.75 3.22
N GLU A 9 -65.38 60.32 3.38
CA GLU A 9 -64.71 60.31 4.68
C GLU A 9 -64.38 61.72 5.17
N LEU A 10 -63.92 62.60 4.27
CA LEU A 10 -63.73 64.01 4.58
C LEU A 10 -65.05 64.68 5.00
N GLN A 11 -66.15 64.39 4.30
CA GLN A 11 -67.46 64.95 4.65
C GLN A 11 -67.90 64.52 6.05
N LYS A 12 -67.73 63.25 6.43
CA LYS A 12 -68.04 62.78 7.79
C LYS A 12 -67.23 63.53 8.85
N ARG A 13 -65.93 63.77 8.61
CA ARG A 13 -65.08 64.52 9.54
C ARG A 13 -65.55 65.98 9.68
N LEU A 14 -65.89 66.62 8.56
CA LEU A 14 -66.43 67.98 8.54
C LEU A 14 -67.76 68.09 9.30
N ASP A 15 -68.65 67.12 9.12
CA ASP A 15 -69.94 67.06 9.81
C ASP A 15 -69.76 66.81 11.31
N PHE A 16 -68.89 65.87 11.69
CA PHE A 16 -68.62 65.50 13.08
C PHE A 16 -68.03 66.66 13.88
N VAL A 17 -67.04 67.36 13.32
CA VAL A 17 -66.41 68.52 13.96
C VAL A 17 -67.36 69.74 13.96
N GLY A 18 -68.43 69.71 13.17
CA GLY A 18 -69.40 70.81 13.04
C GLY A 18 -68.80 72.02 12.33
N LEU A 19 -68.06 71.78 11.25
CA LEU A 19 -67.61 72.80 10.29
C LEU A 19 -68.64 72.97 9.18
N ASP A 20 -69.84 73.39 9.59
CA ASP A 20 -70.95 73.72 8.71
C ASP A 20 -70.69 74.99 7.89
N GLN A 21 -71.65 75.41 7.07
CA GLN A 21 -71.51 76.61 6.24
C GLN A 21 -71.28 77.89 7.06
N GLU A 22 -71.84 78.02 8.26
CA GLU A 22 -71.67 79.19 9.12
C GLU A 22 -70.24 79.25 9.68
N ALA A 23 -69.74 78.12 10.18
CA ALA A 23 -68.36 77.99 10.67
C ALA A 23 -67.34 78.22 9.55
N ARG A 24 -67.57 77.68 8.35
CA ARG A 24 -66.72 77.95 7.18
C ARG A 24 -66.74 79.41 6.75
N ALA A 25 -67.91 80.07 6.81
CA ALA A 25 -68.00 81.50 6.54
C ALA A 25 -67.25 82.34 7.59
N ALA A 26 -67.28 81.92 8.87
CA ALA A 26 -66.50 82.55 9.93
C ALA A 26 -64.98 82.39 9.70
N LEU A 27 -64.53 81.20 9.32
CA LEU A 27 -63.12 80.96 8.93
C LEU A 27 -62.67 81.82 7.77
N ARG A 28 -63.47 81.94 6.71
CA ARG A 28 -63.15 82.80 5.56
C ARG A 28 -63.00 84.27 5.95
N ARG A 29 -63.83 84.76 6.88
CA ARG A 29 -63.68 86.12 7.43
C ARG A 29 -62.40 86.27 8.24
N LEU A 30 -61.99 85.22 8.96
CA LEU A 30 -60.74 85.19 9.70
C LEU A 30 -59.50 84.97 8.82
N ALA A 31 -59.63 84.48 7.58
CA ALA A 31 -58.50 84.12 6.74
C ALA A 31 -57.43 85.23 6.61
N PRO A 32 -57.77 86.53 6.43
CA PRO A 32 -56.77 87.60 6.44
C PRO A 32 -56.02 87.73 7.77
N VAL A 33 -56.73 87.53 8.90
CA VAL A 33 -56.16 87.60 10.26
C VAL A 33 -55.27 86.38 10.53
N ILE A 34 -55.72 85.19 10.13
CA ILE A 34 -54.94 83.94 10.21
C ILE A 34 -53.65 84.10 9.39
N ASN A 35 -53.76 84.54 8.13
CA ASN A 35 -52.61 84.73 7.25
C ASN A 35 -51.61 85.76 7.79
N ALA A 36 -52.09 86.85 8.40
CA ALA A 36 -51.23 87.84 9.05
C ALA A 36 -50.57 87.30 10.33
N GLY A 37 -51.25 86.42 11.08
CA GLY A 37 -50.74 85.83 12.32
C GLY A 37 -49.81 84.61 12.13
N LEU A 38 -49.93 83.90 11.01
CA LEU A 38 -49.18 82.68 10.72
C LEU A 38 -47.64 82.82 10.81
N PRO A 39 -47.01 83.90 10.29
CA PRO A 39 -45.56 84.05 10.41
C PRO A 39 -45.06 84.06 11.85
N ALA A 40 -45.81 84.69 12.77
CA ALA A 40 -45.52 84.72 14.20
C ALA A 40 -45.82 83.36 14.86
N ALA A 41 -46.96 82.76 14.53
CA ALA A 41 -47.39 81.46 15.06
C ALA A 41 -46.40 80.33 14.71
N LEU A 42 -46.02 80.23 13.43
CA LEU A 42 -45.01 79.28 12.99
C LEU A 42 -43.61 79.66 13.50
N GLY A 43 -43.31 80.94 13.67
CA GLY A 43 -42.08 81.38 14.34
C GLY A 43 -41.96 80.82 15.76
N ALA A 44 -43.02 80.92 16.56
CA ALA A 44 -43.08 80.36 17.90
C ALA A 44 -42.95 78.83 17.90
N LEU A 45 -43.67 78.15 17.00
CA LEU A 45 -43.60 76.69 16.82
C LEU A 45 -42.17 76.22 16.49
N TYR A 46 -41.58 76.75 15.43
CA TYR A 46 -40.26 76.29 14.97
C TYR A 46 -39.14 76.64 15.96
N LYS A 47 -39.26 77.79 16.68
CA LYS A 47 -38.38 78.09 17.82
C LYS A 47 -38.52 77.03 18.91
N LYS A 48 -39.74 76.60 19.23
CA LYS A 48 -39.98 75.55 20.22
C LYS A 48 -39.42 74.20 19.76
N ILE A 49 -39.62 73.83 18.49
CA ILE A 49 -39.06 72.63 17.87
C ILE A 49 -37.53 72.61 17.97
N GLN A 50 -36.85 73.72 17.68
CA GLN A 50 -35.40 73.85 17.81
C GLN A 50 -34.91 73.72 19.26
N SER A 51 -35.69 74.23 20.22
CA SER A 51 -35.34 74.17 21.64
C SER A 51 -35.67 72.85 22.33
N THR A 52 -36.31 71.89 21.64
CA THR A 52 -36.76 70.62 22.21
C THR A 52 -35.90 69.49 21.65
N PRO A 53 -35.12 68.76 22.49
CA PRO A 53 -34.17 67.74 22.02
C PRO A 53 -34.77 66.69 21.09
N ASP A 54 -35.96 66.19 21.41
CA ASP A 54 -36.66 65.14 20.65
C ASP A 54 -37.12 65.59 19.26
N THR A 55 -37.19 66.90 18.98
CA THR A 55 -37.66 67.44 17.71
C THR A 55 -36.62 68.25 16.94
N ALA A 56 -35.53 68.66 17.60
CA ALA A 56 -34.48 69.48 16.99
C ALA A 56 -33.78 68.75 15.83
N GLY A 57 -33.64 67.42 15.92
CA GLY A 57 -32.94 66.59 14.95
C GLY A 57 -33.63 66.39 13.60
N PHE A 58 -34.92 66.74 13.46
CA PHE A 58 -35.66 66.55 12.20
C PHE A 58 -35.26 67.52 11.08
N PHE A 59 -34.50 68.57 11.40
CA PHE A 59 -34.10 69.59 10.43
C PHE A 59 -32.57 69.66 10.32
N SER A 60 -32.06 69.29 9.15
CA SER A 60 -30.62 69.33 8.83
C SER A 60 -30.03 70.73 8.69
N SER A 61 -30.85 71.77 8.49
CA SER A 61 -30.38 73.16 8.35
C SER A 61 -31.49 74.18 8.58
N GLN A 62 -31.10 75.44 8.81
CA GLN A 62 -32.04 76.57 8.87
C GLN A 62 -32.82 76.71 7.55
N SER A 63 -32.17 76.47 6.40
CA SER A 63 -32.84 76.52 5.09
C SER A 63 -33.93 75.46 4.93
N HIS A 64 -33.65 74.23 5.39
CA HIS A 64 -34.64 73.15 5.43
C HIS A 64 -35.85 73.54 6.31
N MET A 65 -35.58 74.10 7.48
CA MET A 65 -36.63 74.59 8.39
C MET A 65 -37.47 75.71 7.79
N GLU A 66 -36.84 76.71 7.17
CA GLU A 66 -37.56 77.79 6.47
C GLU A 66 -38.40 77.25 5.30
N GLY A 67 -37.91 76.22 4.59
CA GLY A 67 -38.67 75.51 3.58
C GLY A 67 -39.91 74.81 4.13
N ALA A 68 -39.77 74.12 5.27
CA ALA A 68 -40.90 73.49 5.96
C ALA A 68 -41.90 74.54 6.49
N LYS A 69 -41.39 75.65 7.05
CA LYS A 69 -42.20 76.79 7.49
C LYS A 69 -43.02 77.38 6.35
N ARG A 70 -42.42 77.63 5.18
CA ARG A 70 -43.14 78.11 3.99
C ARG A 70 -44.25 77.15 3.55
N ARG A 71 -43.99 75.84 3.52
CA ARG A 71 -44.99 74.82 3.17
C ARG A 71 -46.14 74.80 4.18
N GLN A 72 -45.84 74.88 5.47
CA GLN A 72 -46.85 75.00 6.53
C GLN A 72 -47.67 76.28 6.37
N THR A 73 -47.05 77.43 6.08
CA THR A 73 -47.79 78.68 5.79
C THR A 73 -48.78 78.49 4.63
N SER A 74 -48.33 77.91 3.51
CA SER A 74 -49.19 77.64 2.36
C SER A 74 -50.33 76.67 2.69
N HIS A 75 -50.06 75.65 3.49
CA HIS A 75 -51.06 74.68 3.93
C HIS A 75 -52.12 75.35 4.82
N TRP A 76 -51.71 76.08 5.85
CA TRP A 76 -52.62 76.80 6.74
C TRP A 76 -53.46 77.86 6.02
N ALA A 77 -52.95 78.47 4.94
CA ALA A 77 -53.74 79.34 4.09
C ALA A 77 -54.91 78.59 3.42
N VAL A 78 -54.67 77.37 2.92
CA VAL A 78 -55.71 76.50 2.36
C VAL A 78 -56.73 76.09 3.43
N VAL A 79 -56.28 75.80 4.66
CA VAL A 79 -57.18 75.54 5.80
C VAL A 79 -58.09 76.74 6.07
N GLY A 80 -57.54 77.96 6.04
CA GLY A 80 -58.26 79.22 6.27
C GLY A 80 -59.27 79.60 5.18
N GLU A 81 -59.07 79.16 3.93
CA GLU A 81 -60.03 79.34 2.83
C GLU A 81 -61.35 78.56 3.06
N ALA A 82 -61.30 77.52 3.89
CA ALA A 82 -62.45 76.69 4.28
C ALA A 82 -63.22 76.07 3.09
N ASN A 83 -62.53 75.80 1.98
CA ASN A 83 -63.11 75.13 0.80
C ASN A 83 -63.12 73.60 0.95
N TYR A 84 -62.15 73.02 1.69
CA TYR A 84 -62.02 71.59 1.99
C TYR A 84 -62.25 70.69 0.77
N ASP A 85 -61.53 71.00 -0.31
CA ASP A 85 -61.56 70.31 -1.59
C ASP A 85 -60.36 69.36 -1.74
N GLU A 86 -60.12 68.87 -2.96
CA GLU A 86 -59.01 67.97 -3.27
C GLU A 86 -57.64 68.58 -2.92
N ARG A 87 -57.46 69.90 -3.11
CA ARG A 87 -56.24 70.61 -2.75
C ARG A 87 -55.98 70.58 -1.25
N TYR A 88 -57.02 70.68 -0.43
CA TYR A 88 -56.90 70.50 1.03
C TYR A 88 -56.50 69.05 1.38
N VAL A 89 -57.14 68.06 0.76
CA VAL A 89 -56.84 66.63 1.01
C VAL A 89 -55.40 66.29 0.66
N GLU A 90 -54.91 66.73 -0.49
CA GLU A 90 -53.52 66.55 -0.91
C GLU A 90 -52.54 67.18 0.09
N GLY A 91 -52.83 68.41 0.55
CA GLY A 91 -52.02 69.12 1.55
C GLY A 91 -51.93 68.34 2.86
N VAL A 92 -53.06 67.95 3.43
CA VAL A 92 -53.14 67.16 4.68
C VAL A 92 -52.41 65.83 4.57
N ARG A 93 -52.53 65.14 3.43
CA ARG A 93 -51.83 63.88 3.15
C ARG A 93 -50.34 64.07 3.04
N ALA A 94 -49.89 65.12 2.36
CA ALA A 94 -48.47 65.44 2.26
C ALA A 94 -47.89 65.72 3.65
N VAL A 95 -48.64 66.41 4.53
CA VAL A 95 -48.25 66.65 5.92
C VAL A 95 -48.18 65.34 6.72
N GLY A 96 -49.22 64.51 6.66
CA GLY A 96 -49.25 63.21 7.35
C GLY A 96 -48.15 62.24 6.88
N ALA A 97 -47.94 62.14 5.58
CA ALA A 97 -46.90 61.31 4.97
C ALA A 97 -45.48 61.81 5.31
N ALA A 98 -45.26 63.13 5.30
CA ALA A 98 -43.98 63.69 5.72
C ALA A 98 -43.67 63.37 7.18
N HIS A 99 -44.66 63.48 8.08
CA HIS A 99 -44.48 63.11 9.49
C HIS A 99 -44.27 61.61 9.69
N ALA A 100 -44.95 60.75 8.92
CA ALA A 100 -44.74 59.30 8.97
C ALA A 100 -43.31 58.94 8.54
N HIS A 101 -42.83 59.57 7.46
CA HIS A 101 -41.51 59.31 6.90
C HIS A 101 -40.37 59.72 7.82
N ILE A 102 -40.51 60.86 8.52
CA ILE A 102 -39.50 61.29 9.51
C ILE A 102 -39.68 60.62 10.87
N GLY A 103 -40.72 59.80 11.07
CA GLY A 103 -41.02 59.17 12.35
C GLY A 103 -41.39 60.15 13.46
N LEU A 104 -42.03 61.28 13.12
CA LEU A 104 -42.44 62.27 14.13
C LEU A 104 -43.52 61.66 15.05
N ASP A 105 -43.22 61.58 16.34
CA ASP A 105 -44.20 61.10 17.32
C ASP A 105 -45.43 62.02 17.33
N PRO A 106 -46.66 61.48 17.22
CA PRO A 106 -47.89 62.27 17.21
C PRO A 106 -48.00 63.26 18.37
N ARG A 107 -47.40 62.98 19.54
CA ARG A 107 -47.41 63.90 20.69
C ARG A 107 -46.83 65.28 20.33
N TRP A 108 -45.76 65.31 19.54
CA TRP A 108 -45.09 66.53 19.14
C TRP A 108 -45.85 67.26 18.03
N TYR A 109 -46.50 66.51 17.15
CA TYR A 109 -47.38 67.06 16.13
C TYR A 109 -48.61 67.74 16.76
N ILE A 110 -49.28 67.07 17.71
CA ILE A 110 -50.41 67.60 18.48
C ILE A 110 -49.98 68.85 19.27
N GLY A 111 -48.85 68.76 19.98
CA GLY A 111 -48.29 69.90 20.72
C GLY A 111 -47.93 71.08 19.81
N GLY A 112 -47.51 70.82 18.58
CA GLY A 112 -47.21 71.86 17.60
C GLY A 112 -48.43 72.68 17.19
N TYR A 113 -49.58 72.02 16.98
CA TYR A 113 -50.85 72.72 16.72
C TYR A 113 -51.32 73.53 17.92
N ALA A 114 -51.09 73.07 19.15
CA ALA A 114 -51.44 73.84 20.34
C ALA A 114 -50.71 75.21 20.35
N ILE A 115 -49.42 75.22 20.00
CA ILE A 115 -48.62 76.45 19.90
C ILE A 115 -49.10 77.35 18.77
N VAL A 116 -49.37 76.78 17.59
CA VAL A 116 -49.89 77.55 16.45
C VAL A 116 -51.25 78.15 16.78
N LEU A 117 -52.14 77.35 17.36
CA LEU A 117 -53.50 77.74 17.72
C LEU A 117 -53.51 78.82 18.81
N GLU A 118 -52.66 78.73 19.84
CA GLU A 118 -52.48 79.77 20.86
C GLU A 118 -52.18 81.14 20.20
N GLN A 119 -51.20 81.17 19.30
CA GLN A 119 -50.77 82.40 18.62
C GLN A 119 -51.84 82.94 17.67
N LEU A 120 -52.54 82.05 16.94
CA LEU A 120 -53.63 82.46 16.07
C LEU A 120 -54.84 82.97 16.86
N ILE A 121 -55.18 82.36 18.01
CA ILE A 121 -56.25 82.86 18.89
C ILE A 121 -55.89 84.27 19.41
N HIS A 122 -54.66 84.50 19.84
CA HIS A 122 -54.21 85.84 20.22
C HIS A 122 -54.33 86.84 19.07
N ALA A 123 -53.98 86.46 17.83
CA ALA A 123 -54.13 87.31 16.66
C ALA A 123 -55.60 87.65 16.35
N VAL A 124 -56.50 86.66 16.46
CA VAL A 124 -57.95 86.85 16.32
C VAL A 124 -58.47 87.80 17.41
N MET A 125 -58.10 87.59 18.67
CA MET A 125 -58.49 88.46 19.78
C MET A 125 -57.99 89.91 19.60
N ALA A 126 -56.75 90.08 19.14
CA ALA A 126 -56.16 91.41 18.91
C ALA A 126 -56.84 92.17 17.75
N ALA A 127 -57.30 91.47 16.72
CA ALA A 127 -58.07 92.05 15.62
C ALA A 127 -59.47 92.51 16.08
N SER A 128 -60.03 91.89 17.12
CA SER A 128 -61.35 92.20 17.68
C SER A 128 -61.28 93.26 18.80
N ARG A 129 -61.13 94.55 18.47
CA ARG A 129 -61.19 95.64 19.47
C ARG A 129 -62.59 95.76 20.12
N PRO A 130 -62.69 96.02 21.45
CA PRO A 130 -63.98 96.26 22.09
C PRO A 130 -64.57 97.64 21.73
N SER A 131 -65.85 97.68 21.33
CA SER A 131 -66.63 98.91 21.22
C SER A 131 -67.12 99.35 22.61
N ARG A 132 -67.16 100.66 22.89
CA ARG A 132 -67.56 101.24 24.19
C ARG A 132 -69.04 100.96 24.59
N PHE A 133 -69.84 100.40 23.69
CA PHE A 133 -71.16 99.83 23.97
C PHE A 133 -71.30 98.49 23.23
N GLY A 134 -71.41 97.36 23.93
CA GLY A 134 -71.92 96.13 23.31
C GLY A 134 -71.46 94.79 23.87
N ARG A 135 -72.40 94.06 24.49
CA ARG A 135 -72.37 92.60 24.74
C ARG A 135 -72.41 91.75 23.44
N SER A 136 -72.65 92.35 22.27
CA SER A 136 -72.81 91.66 20.98
C SER A 136 -71.49 91.19 20.34
N ASN A 137 -70.33 91.74 20.72
CA ASN A 137 -69.05 91.43 20.08
C ASN A 137 -68.41 90.11 20.59
N SER A 138 -68.77 89.66 21.80
CA SER A 138 -68.21 88.46 22.42
C SER A 138 -68.73 87.16 21.83
N GLU A 139 -70.01 87.11 21.43
CA GLU A 139 -70.61 85.92 20.83
C GLU A 139 -70.04 85.65 19.42
N LYS A 140 -69.86 86.71 18.62
CA LYS A 140 -69.20 86.62 17.31
C LYS A 140 -67.76 86.14 17.43
N LEU A 141 -66.99 86.71 18.36
CA LEU A 141 -65.61 86.30 18.63
C LEU A 141 -65.53 84.84 19.08
N ALA A 142 -66.46 84.38 19.92
CA ALA A 142 -66.53 82.99 20.35
C ALA A 142 -66.79 82.03 19.17
N LYS A 143 -67.71 82.39 18.25
CA LYS A 143 -67.96 81.61 17.02
C LYS A 143 -66.73 81.58 16.10
N GLU A 144 -66.03 82.70 15.97
CA GLU A 144 -64.81 82.82 15.16
C GLU A 144 -63.65 81.97 15.73
N ILE A 145 -63.40 82.05 17.04
CA ILE A 145 -62.42 81.18 17.73
C ILE A 145 -62.83 79.72 17.61
N SER A 146 -64.11 79.39 17.83
CA SER A 146 -64.60 78.02 17.71
C SER A 146 -64.36 77.45 16.31
N ALA A 147 -64.56 78.25 15.26
CA ALA A 147 -64.36 77.79 13.89
C ALA A 147 -62.87 77.53 13.59
N LEU A 148 -61.97 78.40 14.09
CA LEU A 148 -60.51 78.22 14.01
C LEU A 148 -60.05 76.94 14.72
N VAL A 149 -60.50 76.71 15.96
CA VAL A 149 -60.17 75.50 16.72
C VAL A 149 -60.65 74.25 15.98
N LYS A 150 -61.89 74.27 15.49
CA LYS A 150 -62.47 73.17 14.71
C LYS A 150 -61.66 72.86 13.45
N ALA A 151 -61.26 73.87 12.68
CA ALA A 151 -60.43 73.69 11.49
C ALA A 151 -59.06 73.10 11.82
N ALA A 152 -58.40 73.61 12.87
CA ALA A 152 -57.11 73.10 13.34
C ALA A 152 -57.20 71.64 13.80
N MET A 153 -58.27 71.27 14.53
CA MET A 153 -58.48 69.90 15.00
C MET A 153 -58.79 68.94 13.85
N LEU A 154 -59.61 69.36 12.87
CA LEU A 154 -59.88 68.56 11.67
C LEU A 154 -58.59 68.27 10.88
N ASP A 155 -57.78 69.30 10.66
CA ASP A 155 -56.54 69.22 9.90
C ASP A 155 -55.54 68.26 10.57
N MET A 156 -55.38 68.40 11.89
CA MET A 156 -54.57 67.48 12.70
C MET A 156 -55.09 66.04 12.65
N ASP A 157 -56.39 65.82 12.88
CA ASP A 157 -57.02 64.50 12.90
C ASP A 157 -56.79 63.75 11.58
N TYR A 158 -56.98 64.43 10.46
CA TYR A 158 -56.79 63.82 9.14
C TYR A 158 -55.29 63.54 8.87
N SER A 159 -54.38 64.47 9.18
CA SER A 159 -52.94 64.19 9.03
C SER A 159 -52.44 63.07 9.94
N ILE A 160 -52.95 62.94 11.18
CA ILE A 160 -52.62 61.81 12.08
C ILE A 160 -53.17 60.50 11.52
N SER A 161 -54.37 60.50 10.95
CA SER A 161 -54.95 59.30 10.34
C SER A 161 -54.06 58.79 9.20
N VAL A 162 -53.60 59.68 8.31
CA VAL A 162 -52.66 59.33 7.23
C VAL A 162 -51.34 58.81 7.78
N TYR A 163 -50.82 59.40 8.86
CA TYR A 163 -49.60 58.93 9.53
C TYR A 163 -49.75 57.47 10.01
N LEU A 164 -50.86 57.16 10.69
CA LEU A 164 -51.11 55.84 11.26
C LEU A 164 -51.28 54.78 10.17
N ASP A 165 -51.94 55.10 9.06
CA ASP A 165 -52.15 54.17 7.94
C ASP A 165 -50.83 53.75 7.29
N ILE A 166 -49.90 54.70 7.05
CA ILE A 166 -48.58 54.41 6.47
C ILE A 166 -47.77 53.50 7.38
N GLN A 167 -47.73 53.80 8.68
CA GLN A 167 -47.01 52.99 9.67
C GLN A 167 -47.60 51.57 9.81
N ALA A 168 -48.92 51.42 9.71
CA ALA A 168 -49.57 50.11 9.76
C ALA A 168 -49.19 49.23 8.56
N GLU A 169 -49.16 49.81 7.36
CA GLU A 169 -48.79 49.09 6.14
C GLU A 169 -47.31 48.66 6.12
N GLU A 170 -46.39 49.51 6.58
CA GLU A 170 -44.97 49.16 6.72
C GLU A 170 -44.78 47.99 7.70
N ARG A 171 -45.46 48.01 8.86
CA ARG A 171 -45.43 46.91 9.83
C ARG A 171 -45.97 45.62 9.24
N ARG A 172 -47.08 45.69 8.49
CA ARG A 172 -47.68 44.52 7.84
C ARG A 172 -46.71 43.87 6.84
N ARG A 173 -46.09 44.67 5.97
CA ARG A 173 -45.09 44.17 5.00
C ARG A 173 -43.88 43.56 5.69
N ALA A 174 -43.37 44.20 6.75
CA ALA A 174 -42.25 43.67 7.52
C ALA A 174 -42.60 42.34 8.20
N GLN A 175 -43.82 42.21 8.74
CA GLN A 175 -44.31 40.96 9.33
C GLN A 175 -44.49 39.85 8.29
N GLU A 176 -45.05 40.17 7.12
CA GLU A 176 -45.21 39.20 6.01
C GLU A 176 -43.86 38.72 5.48
N ALA A 177 -42.91 39.63 5.26
CA ALA A 177 -41.55 39.28 4.84
C ALA A 177 -40.82 38.43 5.89
N LYS A 178 -40.99 38.74 7.18
CA LYS A 178 -40.42 37.93 8.27
C LYS A 178 -41.03 36.52 8.29
N ARG A 179 -42.35 36.40 8.18
CA ARG A 179 -43.03 35.09 8.15
C ARG A 179 -42.59 34.24 6.96
N ALA A 180 -42.44 34.85 5.78
CA ALA A 180 -41.94 34.15 4.60
C ALA A 180 -40.50 33.65 4.83
N ALA A 181 -39.62 34.49 5.38
CA ALA A 181 -38.25 34.11 5.71
C ALA A 181 -38.18 33.00 6.79
N ASP A 182 -39.00 33.08 7.83
CA ASP A 182 -39.09 32.07 8.88
C ASP A 182 -39.55 30.71 8.29
N GLN A 183 -40.53 30.72 7.37
CA GLN A 183 -41.01 29.51 6.69
C GLN A 183 -39.97 28.91 5.73
N GLU A 184 -39.28 29.75 4.95
CA GLU A 184 -38.16 29.31 4.10
C GLU A 184 -37.05 28.64 4.93
N GLN A 185 -36.74 29.22 6.10
CA GLN A 185 -35.75 28.67 7.02
C GLN A 185 -36.19 27.33 7.62
N GLU A 186 -37.46 27.20 8.01
CA GLU A 186 -38.00 25.95 8.56
C GLU A 186 -37.89 24.79 7.54
N VAL A 187 -38.32 25.01 6.30
CA VAL A 187 -38.22 24.03 5.20
C VAL A 187 -36.77 23.62 4.95
N ALA A 188 -35.84 24.58 4.95
CA ALA A 188 -34.42 24.31 4.72
C ALA A 188 -33.79 23.51 5.86
N LEU A 189 -34.17 23.78 7.11
CA LEU A 189 -33.68 23.04 8.28
C LEU A 189 -34.26 21.62 8.36
N GLU A 190 -35.54 21.44 8.03
CA GLU A 190 -36.16 20.12 7.97
C GLU A 190 -35.51 19.24 6.90
N ALA A 191 -35.31 19.79 5.69
CA ALA A 191 -34.60 19.09 4.62
C ALA A 191 -33.16 18.73 5.01
N LEU A 192 -32.46 19.61 5.76
CA LEU A 192 -31.13 19.32 6.27
C LEU A 192 -31.15 18.21 7.34
N ASP A 193 -32.11 18.24 8.27
CA ASP A 193 -32.25 17.22 9.31
C ASP A 193 -32.46 15.83 8.70
N ASP A 194 -33.33 15.71 7.69
CA ASP A 194 -33.60 14.45 7.01
C ASP A 194 -32.34 13.83 6.39
N VAL A 195 -31.54 14.64 5.68
CA VAL A 195 -30.32 14.13 5.06
C VAL A 195 -29.23 13.83 6.08
N LEU A 196 -29.14 14.59 7.18
CA LEU A 196 -28.21 14.31 8.29
C LEU A 196 -28.58 13.05 9.06
N ARG A 197 -29.86 12.75 9.26
CA ARG A 197 -30.31 11.47 9.82
C ARG A 197 -29.91 10.30 8.92
N GLY A 198 -30.09 10.46 7.61
CA GLY A 198 -29.59 9.50 6.61
C GLY A 198 -28.09 9.27 6.77
N LEU A 199 -27.31 10.36 6.77
CA LEU A 199 -25.85 10.33 6.92
C LEU A 199 -25.40 9.64 8.21
N ALA A 200 -26.07 9.90 9.34
CA ALA A 200 -25.77 9.27 10.63
C ALA A 200 -25.98 7.75 10.63
N THR A 201 -26.88 7.25 9.79
CA THR A 201 -27.10 5.81 9.57
C THR A 201 -26.22 5.22 8.45
N GLY A 202 -25.30 6.01 7.90
CA GLY A 202 -24.39 5.60 6.83
C GLY A 202 -24.94 5.79 5.41
N ASP A 203 -26.04 6.51 5.21
CA ASP A 203 -26.56 6.80 3.87
C ASP A 203 -25.77 7.95 3.20
N LEU A 204 -24.89 7.60 2.26
CA LEU A 204 -24.09 8.56 1.49
C LEU A 204 -24.69 8.82 0.09
N GLU A 205 -25.87 8.29 -0.20
CA GLU A 205 -26.53 8.43 -1.50
C GLU A 205 -27.60 9.50 -1.52
N THR A 206 -28.29 9.72 -0.40
CA THR A 206 -29.28 10.79 -0.29
C THR A 206 -28.60 12.14 -0.54
N ARG A 207 -29.28 13.00 -1.30
CA ARG A 207 -28.83 14.34 -1.65
C ARG A 207 -29.83 15.35 -1.11
N LEU A 208 -29.33 16.49 -0.66
CA LEU A 208 -30.17 17.62 -0.30
C LEU A 208 -30.78 18.22 -1.57
N SER A 209 -32.09 18.45 -1.59
CA SER A 209 -32.82 18.90 -2.78
C SER A 209 -32.36 20.28 -3.26
N HIS A 210 -32.41 20.49 -4.58
CA HIS A 210 -32.20 21.80 -5.21
C HIS A 210 -33.44 22.70 -5.18
N ASP A 211 -34.58 22.19 -4.70
CA ASP A 211 -35.83 22.94 -4.60
C ASP A 211 -35.87 23.90 -3.38
N LEU A 212 -34.77 24.01 -2.65
CA LEU A 212 -34.65 24.95 -1.54
C LEU A 212 -34.50 26.41 -2.03
N PRO A 213 -34.96 27.38 -1.23
CA PRO A 213 -34.80 28.80 -1.55
C PRO A 213 -33.33 29.19 -1.84
N ALA A 214 -33.13 30.17 -2.73
CA ALA A 214 -31.82 30.47 -3.32
C ALA A 214 -30.74 30.90 -2.30
N ASN A 215 -31.15 31.49 -1.17
CA ASN A 215 -30.28 31.82 -0.03
C ASN A 215 -29.63 30.56 0.61
N PHE A 216 -30.19 29.36 0.41
CA PHE A 216 -29.64 28.09 0.89
C PHE A 216 -28.85 27.31 -0.16
N ALA A 217 -28.67 27.83 -1.39
CA ALA A 217 -27.98 27.12 -2.46
C ALA A 217 -26.55 26.67 -2.10
N ARG A 218 -25.83 27.47 -1.28
CA ARG A 218 -24.50 27.10 -0.78
C ARG A 218 -24.56 25.89 0.15
N MET A 219 -25.55 25.82 1.03
CA MET A 219 -25.76 24.69 1.94
C MET A 219 -26.01 23.39 1.17
N VAL A 220 -26.87 23.45 0.14
CA VAL A 220 -27.14 22.32 -0.78
C VAL A 220 -25.85 21.83 -1.42
N LYS A 221 -25.07 22.76 -1.99
CA LYS A 221 -23.80 22.43 -2.64
C LYS A 221 -22.81 21.79 -1.67
N ASP A 222 -22.55 22.43 -0.53
CA ASP A 222 -21.53 21.99 0.42
C ASP A 222 -21.88 20.63 1.05
N TYR A 223 -23.17 20.38 1.36
CA TYR A 223 -23.63 19.07 1.82
C TYR A 223 -23.43 18.00 0.75
N ASN A 224 -23.91 18.24 -0.48
CA ASN A 224 -23.85 17.26 -1.57
C ASN A 224 -22.41 16.93 -1.98
N ASP A 225 -21.53 17.93 -2.03
CA ASP A 225 -20.10 17.74 -2.31
C ASP A 225 -19.42 16.93 -1.21
N SER A 226 -19.74 17.18 0.06
CA SER A 226 -19.19 16.45 1.21
C SER A 226 -19.66 14.99 1.21
N ALA A 227 -20.95 14.76 1.01
CA ALA A 227 -21.53 13.42 0.92
C ALA A 227 -20.91 12.62 -0.25
N GLU A 228 -20.72 13.25 -1.42
CA GLU A 228 -20.08 12.60 -2.56
C GLU A 228 -18.61 12.25 -2.30
N LYS A 229 -17.85 13.15 -1.65
CA LYS A 229 -16.45 12.88 -1.31
C LYS A 229 -16.33 11.72 -0.32
N LEU A 230 -17.15 11.71 0.73
CA LEU A 230 -17.22 10.58 1.68
C LEU A 230 -17.61 9.27 0.96
N ARG A 231 -18.61 9.32 0.08
CA ARG A 231 -19.06 8.16 -0.70
C ARG A 231 -17.94 7.56 -1.55
N LEU A 232 -17.18 8.41 -2.25
CA LEU A 232 -16.05 7.98 -3.06
C LEU A 232 -14.93 7.39 -2.20
N THR A 233 -14.57 8.03 -1.10
CA THR A 233 -13.56 7.50 -0.17
C THR A 233 -13.96 6.13 0.38
N MET A 234 -15.20 5.97 0.87
CA MET A 234 -15.66 4.67 1.38
C MET A 234 -15.70 3.58 0.29
N ALA A 235 -16.07 3.94 -0.93
CA ALA A 235 -16.03 3.01 -2.06
C ALA A 235 -14.60 2.57 -2.41
N THR A 236 -13.63 3.48 -2.39
CA THR A 236 -12.21 3.17 -2.61
C THR A 236 -11.65 2.26 -1.50
N VAL A 237 -11.96 2.54 -0.24
CA VAL A 237 -11.50 1.69 0.88
C VAL A 237 -12.11 0.30 0.80
N ARG A 238 -13.39 0.17 0.40
CA ARG A 238 -14.00 -1.15 0.18
C ARG A 238 -13.29 -1.93 -0.93
N HIS A 239 -13.04 -1.30 -2.07
CA HIS A 239 -12.33 -1.94 -3.18
C HIS A 239 -10.93 -2.41 -2.76
N ALA A 240 -10.18 -1.56 -2.07
CA ALA A 240 -8.87 -1.93 -1.54
C ALA A 240 -8.95 -3.11 -0.56
N GLY A 241 -9.99 -3.17 0.27
CA GLY A 241 -10.24 -4.32 1.14
C GLY A 241 -10.52 -5.61 0.36
N GLU A 242 -11.35 -5.56 -0.68
CA GLU A 242 -11.63 -6.71 -1.55
C GLU A 242 -10.38 -7.21 -2.29
N GLU A 243 -9.53 -6.30 -2.76
CA GLU A 243 -8.22 -6.63 -3.34
C GLU A 243 -7.30 -7.31 -2.34
N ILE A 244 -7.18 -6.76 -1.11
CA ILE A 244 -6.35 -7.37 -0.07
C ILE A 244 -6.87 -8.77 0.30
N LEU A 245 -8.19 -8.98 0.38
CA LEU A 245 -8.76 -10.32 0.62
C LEU A 245 -8.37 -11.31 -0.47
N THR A 246 -8.41 -10.87 -1.73
CA THR A 246 -8.00 -11.68 -2.88
C THR A 246 -6.52 -12.04 -2.79
N SER A 247 -5.65 -11.06 -2.52
CA SER A 247 -4.21 -11.29 -2.34
C SER A 247 -3.90 -12.19 -1.15
N THR A 248 -4.62 -12.03 -0.04
CA THR A 248 -4.44 -12.83 1.18
C THR A 248 -4.82 -14.29 0.94
N ASN A 249 -5.88 -14.56 0.16
CA ASN A 249 -6.23 -15.91 -0.26
C ASN A 249 -5.15 -16.53 -1.16
N ALA A 250 -4.59 -15.76 -2.10
CA ALA A 250 -3.50 -16.21 -2.95
C ALA A 250 -2.23 -16.52 -2.15
N ILE A 251 -1.89 -15.68 -1.17
CA ILE A 251 -0.77 -15.94 -0.24
C ILE A 251 -1.04 -17.21 0.57
N SER A 252 -2.24 -17.39 1.12
CA SER A 252 -2.59 -18.61 1.88
C SER A 252 -2.43 -19.87 1.03
N GLN A 253 -2.83 -19.83 -0.24
CA GLN A 253 -2.64 -20.95 -1.16
C GLN A 253 -1.15 -21.20 -1.44
N ALA A 254 -0.36 -20.14 -1.68
CA ALA A 254 1.08 -20.25 -1.90
C ALA A 254 1.81 -20.79 -0.66
N SER A 255 1.40 -20.39 0.55
CA SER A 255 1.96 -20.92 1.79
C SER A 255 1.66 -22.41 1.96
N ARG A 256 0.47 -22.90 1.56
CA ARG A 256 0.16 -24.34 1.59
C ARG A 256 1.00 -25.14 0.59
N ASP A 257 1.20 -24.61 -0.62
CA ASP A 257 2.10 -25.21 -1.61
C ASP A 257 3.55 -25.28 -1.09
N LEU A 258 4.02 -24.19 -0.49
CA LEU A 258 5.35 -24.14 0.13
C LEU A 258 5.46 -25.13 1.30
N ALA A 259 4.42 -25.28 2.11
CA ALA A 259 4.37 -26.28 3.19
C ALA A 259 4.57 -27.70 2.63
N GLN A 260 3.79 -28.07 1.62
CA GLN A 260 3.86 -29.39 0.99
C GLN A 260 5.24 -29.65 0.40
N ARG A 261 5.80 -28.69 -0.34
CA ARG A 261 7.15 -28.82 -0.91
C ARG A 261 8.24 -28.91 0.14
N THR A 262 8.07 -28.22 1.27
CA THR A 262 9.00 -28.29 2.42
C THR A 262 8.95 -29.68 3.07
N GLU A 263 7.76 -30.28 3.17
CA GLU A 263 7.57 -31.65 3.67
C GLU A 263 8.17 -32.70 2.72
N GLU A 264 7.91 -32.58 1.41
CA GLU A 264 8.53 -33.42 0.38
C GLU A 264 10.07 -33.29 0.40
N GLN A 265 10.59 -32.08 0.58
CA GLN A 265 12.02 -31.83 0.71
C GLN A 265 12.60 -32.46 1.98
N ALA A 266 11.88 -32.41 3.10
CA ALA A 266 12.29 -33.06 4.34
C ALA A 266 12.43 -34.58 4.15
N GLN A 267 11.43 -35.21 3.51
CA GLN A 267 11.48 -36.64 3.19
C GLN A 267 12.67 -36.99 2.28
N GLY A 268 12.90 -36.18 1.22
CA GLY A 268 14.04 -36.37 0.33
C GLY A 268 15.40 -36.21 1.02
N LEU A 269 15.49 -35.32 2.02
CA LEU A 269 16.69 -35.14 2.83
C LEU A 269 16.93 -36.34 3.76
N GLU A 270 15.89 -36.92 4.36
CA GLU A 270 16.01 -38.14 5.17
C GLU A 270 16.55 -39.32 4.34
N GLU A 271 15.97 -39.56 3.15
CA GLU A 271 16.44 -40.61 2.23
C GLU A 271 17.87 -40.37 1.75
N SER A 272 18.21 -39.11 1.42
CA SER A 272 19.56 -38.73 1.01
C SER A 272 20.58 -38.92 2.13
N SER A 273 20.20 -38.58 3.37
CA SER A 273 21.04 -38.77 4.55
C SER A 273 21.30 -40.26 4.81
N ALA A 274 20.27 -41.10 4.74
CA ALA A 274 20.41 -42.55 4.89
C ALA A 274 21.33 -43.13 3.81
N THR A 275 21.15 -42.71 2.56
CA THR A 275 21.99 -43.13 1.42
C THR A 275 23.44 -42.70 1.60
N LEU A 276 23.68 -41.47 2.05
CA LEU A 276 25.04 -41.00 2.34
C LEU A 276 25.70 -41.76 3.49
N LEU A 277 24.94 -42.13 4.53
CA LEU A 277 25.46 -42.92 5.64
C LEU A 277 25.94 -44.29 5.13
N GLN A 278 25.12 -44.95 4.31
CA GLN A 278 25.46 -46.23 3.68
C GLN A 278 26.67 -46.10 2.75
N LEU A 279 26.73 -45.02 1.95
CA LEU A 279 27.85 -44.76 1.04
C LEU A 279 29.15 -44.48 1.81
N THR A 280 29.07 -43.71 2.89
CA THR A 280 30.21 -43.44 3.79
C THR A 280 30.75 -44.72 4.39
N GLN A 281 29.87 -45.62 4.82
CA GLN A 281 30.25 -46.92 5.38
C GLN A 281 30.90 -47.82 4.31
N SER A 282 30.37 -47.82 3.09
CA SER A 282 30.93 -48.55 1.95
C SER A 282 32.33 -48.05 1.57
N VAL A 283 32.52 -46.74 1.43
CA VAL A 283 33.83 -46.13 1.11
C VAL A 283 34.85 -46.39 2.23
N SER A 284 34.43 -46.29 3.50
CA SER A 284 35.29 -46.64 4.64
C SER A 284 35.71 -48.12 4.60
N GLY A 285 34.79 -49.02 4.23
CA GLY A 285 35.08 -50.44 4.04
C GLY A 285 36.07 -50.70 2.90
N THR A 286 35.92 -49.98 1.77
CA THR A 286 36.86 -50.04 0.65
C THR A 286 38.25 -49.56 1.03
N ALA A 287 38.36 -48.47 1.80
CA ALA A 287 39.65 -47.95 2.27
C ALA A 287 40.38 -48.96 3.19
N ASP A 288 39.66 -49.55 4.15
CA ASP A 288 40.20 -50.58 5.04
C ASP A 288 40.58 -51.85 4.27
N GLY A 289 39.73 -52.30 3.34
CA GLY A 289 40.00 -53.44 2.47
C GLY A 289 41.24 -53.23 1.59
N ALA A 290 41.38 -52.05 0.99
CA ALA A 290 42.57 -51.68 0.22
C ALA A 290 43.83 -51.63 1.09
N SER A 291 43.75 -51.09 2.31
CA SER A 291 44.88 -51.07 3.24
C SER A 291 45.34 -52.49 3.61
N LYS A 292 44.39 -53.39 3.90
CA LYS A 292 44.69 -54.82 4.17
C LYS A 292 45.28 -55.52 2.96
N ALA A 293 44.75 -55.26 1.76
CA ALA A 293 45.29 -55.81 0.52
C ALA A 293 46.72 -55.31 0.25
N ALA A 294 47.01 -54.02 0.51
CA ALA A 294 48.35 -53.46 0.35
C ALA A 294 49.35 -54.16 1.28
N ALA A 295 48.97 -54.39 2.55
CA ALA A 295 49.81 -55.11 3.50
C ALA A 295 50.08 -56.57 3.06
N ALA A 296 49.06 -57.27 2.56
CA ALA A 296 49.22 -58.64 2.05
C ALA A 296 50.13 -58.70 0.82
N VAL A 297 49.99 -57.73 -0.09
CA VAL A 297 50.83 -57.60 -1.29
C VAL A 297 52.28 -57.26 -0.93
N ASP A 298 52.51 -56.38 0.05
CA ASP A 298 53.86 -56.07 0.55
C ASP A 298 54.56 -57.31 1.13
N VAL A 299 53.83 -58.15 1.86
CA VAL A 299 54.35 -59.44 2.35
C VAL A 299 54.70 -60.37 1.19
N ALA A 300 53.79 -60.56 0.24
CA ALA A 300 54.03 -61.41 -0.93
C ALA A 300 55.22 -60.91 -1.78
N LEU A 301 55.37 -59.59 -1.92
CA LEU A 301 56.50 -58.96 -2.60
C LEU A 301 57.82 -59.23 -1.87
N SER A 302 57.81 -59.18 -0.53
CA SER A 302 58.97 -59.50 0.29
C SER A 302 59.38 -60.97 0.13
N GLU A 303 58.44 -61.91 0.14
CA GLU A 303 58.69 -63.34 -0.07
C GLU A 303 59.20 -63.65 -1.48
N ALA A 304 58.62 -63.01 -2.51
CA ALA A 304 59.07 -63.14 -3.89
C ALA A 304 60.51 -62.62 -4.06
N ARG A 305 60.83 -61.45 -3.47
CA ARG A 305 62.19 -60.88 -3.46
C ARG A 305 63.18 -61.78 -2.72
N ALA A 306 62.78 -62.40 -1.61
CA ALA A 306 63.60 -63.35 -0.87
C ALA A 306 63.88 -64.66 -1.65
N SER A 307 62.98 -65.05 -2.56
CA SER A 307 63.14 -66.22 -3.43
C SER A 307 64.16 -66.00 -4.56
N GLY A 308 64.38 -64.74 -4.99
CA GLY A 308 65.33 -64.40 -6.05
C GLY A 308 66.78 -64.85 -5.79
N PRO A 309 67.38 -64.56 -4.62
CA PRO A 309 68.68 -65.07 -4.23
C PRO A 309 68.78 -66.61 -4.24
N VAL A 310 67.73 -67.31 -3.79
CA VAL A 310 67.69 -68.78 -3.74
C VAL A 310 67.76 -69.36 -5.15
N VAL A 311 66.99 -68.82 -6.10
CA VAL A 311 67.04 -69.25 -7.49
C VAL A 311 68.40 -68.94 -8.11
N LYS A 312 68.97 -67.75 -7.88
CA LYS A 312 70.33 -67.42 -8.35
C LYS A 312 71.38 -68.40 -7.82
N GLN A 313 71.26 -68.80 -6.56
CA GLN A 313 72.15 -69.76 -5.93
C GLN A 313 71.99 -71.16 -6.54
N ALA A 314 70.76 -71.58 -6.84
CA ALA A 314 70.47 -72.83 -7.53
C ALA A 314 71.04 -72.87 -8.97
N VAL A 315 70.91 -71.77 -9.74
CA VAL A 315 71.53 -71.65 -11.07
C VAL A 315 73.05 -71.78 -10.97
N SER A 316 73.66 -71.09 -10.01
CA SER A 316 75.11 -71.16 -9.79
C SER A 316 75.57 -72.58 -9.46
N ALA A 317 74.86 -73.28 -8.57
CA ALA A 317 75.18 -74.65 -8.18
C ALA A 317 75.04 -75.63 -9.36
N MET A 318 74.00 -75.49 -10.19
CA MET A 318 73.85 -76.32 -11.39
C MET A 318 74.94 -76.06 -12.43
N GLY A 319 75.37 -74.81 -12.61
CA GLY A 319 76.51 -74.47 -13.47
C GLY A 319 77.86 -75.00 -12.96
N GLU A 320 78.02 -75.12 -11.64
CA GLU A 320 79.19 -75.81 -11.05
C GLU A 320 79.16 -77.31 -11.31
N ILE A 321 77.99 -77.95 -11.21
CA ILE A 321 77.79 -79.38 -11.52
C ILE A 321 78.04 -79.67 -13.00
N GLU A 322 77.56 -78.80 -13.90
CA GLU A 322 77.81 -78.88 -15.35
C GLU A 322 79.32 -78.87 -15.63
N ARG A 323 80.03 -77.87 -15.10
CA ARG A 323 81.49 -77.75 -15.23
C ARG A 323 82.23 -78.95 -14.66
N SER A 324 81.79 -79.46 -13.51
CA SER A 324 82.37 -80.67 -12.89
C SER A 324 82.17 -81.90 -13.77
N SER A 325 81.01 -82.03 -14.43
CA SER A 325 80.69 -83.14 -15.33
C SER A 325 81.57 -83.10 -16.59
N ASP A 326 81.82 -81.90 -17.13
CA ASP A 326 82.74 -81.69 -18.25
C ASP A 326 84.18 -82.06 -17.90
N GLU A 327 84.66 -81.67 -16.71
CA GLU A 327 86.00 -82.06 -16.23
C GLU A 327 86.13 -83.57 -16.04
N ILE A 328 85.11 -84.24 -15.49
CA ILE A 328 85.09 -85.70 -15.39
C ILE A 328 85.14 -86.32 -16.79
N SER A 329 84.36 -85.83 -17.75
CA SER A 329 84.35 -86.32 -19.14
C SER A 329 85.75 -86.24 -19.78
N LYS A 330 86.49 -85.16 -19.56
CA LYS A 330 87.90 -85.02 -20.01
C LYS A 330 88.81 -86.06 -19.36
N ILE A 331 88.70 -86.27 -18.04
CA ILE A 331 89.50 -87.26 -17.31
C ILE A 331 89.24 -88.67 -17.86
N ILE A 332 87.97 -89.03 -18.09
CA ILE A 332 87.61 -90.33 -18.67
C ILE A 332 88.18 -90.48 -20.09
N GLY A 333 88.20 -89.41 -20.89
CA GLY A 333 88.87 -89.39 -22.18
C GLY A 333 90.37 -89.72 -22.09
N VAL A 334 91.07 -89.18 -21.09
CA VAL A 334 92.49 -89.50 -20.82
C VAL A 334 92.64 -90.96 -20.37
N ILE A 335 91.73 -91.49 -19.55
CA ILE A 335 91.76 -92.90 -19.12
C ILE A 335 91.57 -93.86 -20.30
N ASP A 336 90.64 -93.55 -21.21
CA ASP A 336 90.44 -94.32 -22.45
C ASP A 336 91.70 -94.30 -23.33
N GLU A 337 92.36 -93.14 -23.44
CA GLU A 337 93.65 -93.02 -24.14
C GLU A 337 94.75 -93.86 -23.47
N ILE A 338 94.88 -93.83 -22.14
CA ILE A 338 95.83 -94.66 -21.39
C ILE A 338 95.54 -96.15 -21.59
N ALA A 339 94.26 -96.55 -21.57
CA ALA A 339 93.85 -97.94 -21.82
C ALA A 339 94.22 -98.38 -23.24
N PHE A 340 94.01 -97.52 -24.24
CA PHE A 340 94.41 -97.77 -25.63
C PHE A 340 95.94 -97.90 -25.78
N GLN A 341 96.71 -96.98 -25.18
CA GLN A 341 98.17 -97.06 -25.18
C GLN A 341 98.67 -98.34 -24.48
N THR A 342 98.05 -98.73 -23.36
CA THR A 342 98.37 -99.95 -22.62
C THR A 342 98.06 -101.20 -23.44
N ASN A 343 96.94 -101.22 -24.17
CA ASN A 343 96.58 -102.29 -25.09
C ASN A 343 97.60 -102.44 -26.23
N LEU A 344 98.09 -101.33 -26.79
CA LEU A 344 99.15 -101.34 -27.82
C LEU A 344 100.50 -101.79 -27.26
N LEU A 345 100.89 -101.33 -26.06
CA LEU A 345 102.10 -101.77 -25.37
C LEU A 345 102.07 -103.28 -25.08
N ALA A 346 100.94 -103.78 -24.59
CA ALA A 346 100.72 -105.19 -24.33
C ALA A 346 100.71 -106.03 -25.62
N LEU A 347 100.16 -105.51 -26.71
CA LEU A 347 100.25 -106.15 -28.03
C LEU A 347 101.70 -106.25 -28.50
N ASN A 348 102.46 -105.15 -28.41
CA ASN A 348 103.88 -105.14 -28.78
C ASN A 348 104.70 -106.13 -27.93
N ALA A 349 104.44 -106.16 -26.61
CA ALA A 349 105.07 -107.12 -25.70
C ALA A 349 104.68 -108.57 -26.02
N GLY A 350 103.43 -108.83 -26.38
CA GLY A 350 102.95 -110.15 -26.79
C GLY A 350 103.58 -110.63 -28.10
N VAL A 351 103.78 -109.73 -29.07
CA VAL A 351 104.48 -110.02 -30.33
C VAL A 351 105.96 -110.36 -30.06
N GLU A 352 106.65 -109.59 -29.23
CA GLU A 352 108.06 -109.84 -28.90
C GLU A 352 108.23 -111.12 -28.06
N ALA A 353 107.27 -111.44 -27.19
CA ALA A 353 107.24 -112.68 -26.44
C ALA A 353 107.02 -113.91 -27.35
N ALA A 354 106.16 -113.81 -28.37
CA ALA A 354 106.01 -114.86 -29.39
C ALA A 354 107.28 -115.04 -30.23
N ARG A 355 108.01 -113.95 -30.49
CA ARG A 355 109.29 -113.94 -31.20
C ARG A 355 110.42 -114.64 -30.42
N ALA A 356 110.37 -114.60 -29.09
CA ALA A 356 111.31 -115.28 -28.19
C ALA A 356 111.03 -116.79 -27.99
N GLY A 357 109.99 -117.36 -28.62
CA GLY A 357 109.70 -118.79 -28.61
C GLY A 357 109.39 -119.35 -27.20
N GLU A 358 109.94 -120.52 -26.88
CA GLU A 358 109.71 -121.20 -25.58
C GLU A 358 110.17 -120.37 -24.36
N ALA A 359 111.21 -119.54 -24.50
CA ALA A 359 111.70 -118.67 -23.42
C ALA A 359 110.75 -117.49 -23.10
N GLY A 360 109.91 -117.08 -24.06
CA GLY A 360 108.96 -115.96 -23.93
C GLY A 360 107.58 -116.36 -23.43
N ARG A 361 107.30 -117.65 -23.21
CA ARG A 361 105.96 -118.18 -22.95
C ARG A 361 105.28 -117.59 -21.71
N GLY A 362 106.03 -117.35 -20.63
CA GLY A 362 105.53 -116.67 -19.43
C GLY A 362 105.21 -115.19 -19.66
N PHE A 363 106.04 -114.49 -20.44
CA PHE A 363 105.80 -113.09 -20.81
C PHE A 363 104.60 -112.94 -21.75
N ALA A 364 104.37 -113.89 -22.65
CA ALA A 364 103.21 -113.89 -23.54
C ALA A 364 101.88 -113.96 -22.77
N VAL A 365 101.82 -114.77 -21.70
CA VAL A 365 100.63 -114.87 -20.83
C VAL A 365 100.39 -113.55 -20.09
N VAL A 366 101.43 -112.94 -19.52
CA VAL A 366 101.31 -111.64 -18.86
C VAL A 366 100.89 -110.55 -19.84
N ALA A 367 101.46 -110.52 -21.05
CA ALA A 367 101.09 -109.57 -22.09
C ALA A 367 99.62 -109.74 -22.51
N GLN A 368 99.12 -110.96 -22.63
CA GLN A 368 97.70 -111.23 -22.93
C GLN A 368 96.78 -110.78 -21.78
N GLU A 369 97.18 -110.99 -20.52
CA GLU A 369 96.39 -110.57 -19.35
C GLU A 369 96.36 -109.04 -19.21
N VAL A 370 97.49 -108.35 -19.42
CA VAL A 370 97.56 -106.88 -19.46
C VAL A 370 96.71 -106.34 -20.60
N ARG A 371 96.71 -107.00 -21.76
CA ARG A 371 95.87 -106.63 -22.90
C ARG A 371 94.37 -106.79 -22.58
N ALA A 372 93.98 -107.90 -21.96
CA ALA A 372 92.61 -108.13 -21.53
C ALA A 372 92.16 -107.10 -20.46
N LEU A 373 93.04 -106.74 -19.53
CA LEU A 373 92.79 -105.70 -18.54
C LEU A 373 92.66 -104.31 -19.19
N ALA A 374 93.51 -103.98 -20.16
CA ALA A 374 93.45 -102.73 -20.91
C ALA A 374 92.14 -102.62 -21.71
N GLN A 375 91.69 -103.72 -22.35
CA GLN A 375 90.41 -103.76 -23.05
C GLN A 375 89.23 -103.57 -22.08
N ARG A 376 89.24 -104.25 -20.93
CA ARG A 376 88.24 -104.05 -19.87
C ARG A 376 88.23 -102.62 -19.34
N CYS A 377 89.40 -101.99 -19.24
CA CYS A 377 89.52 -100.59 -18.82
C CYS A 377 88.91 -99.65 -19.86
N ALA A 378 89.17 -99.87 -21.15
CA ALA A 378 88.57 -99.10 -22.24
C ALA A 378 87.03 -99.27 -22.29
N ASP A 379 86.54 -100.49 -22.14
CA ASP A 379 85.10 -100.77 -22.11
C ASP A 379 84.42 -100.07 -20.91
N ALA A 380 85.02 -100.13 -19.72
CA ALA A 380 84.54 -99.42 -18.53
C ALA A 380 84.64 -97.90 -18.67
N ALA A 381 85.72 -97.38 -19.26
CA ALA A 381 85.88 -95.95 -19.52
C ALA A 381 84.80 -95.45 -20.49
N LYS A 382 84.47 -96.22 -21.53
CA LYS A 382 83.37 -95.91 -22.45
C LYS A 382 82.01 -95.90 -21.75
N GLU A 383 81.72 -96.89 -20.91
CA GLU A 383 80.47 -96.95 -20.14
C GLU A 383 80.33 -95.74 -19.19
N ILE A 384 81.41 -95.36 -18.49
CA ILE A 384 81.43 -94.16 -17.65
C ILE A 384 81.24 -92.90 -18.51
N LYS A 385 81.87 -92.82 -19.68
CA LYS A 385 81.73 -91.69 -20.60
C LYS A 385 80.28 -91.51 -21.06
N ASP A 386 79.60 -92.61 -21.39
CA ASP A 386 78.19 -92.59 -21.77
C ASP A 386 77.30 -92.12 -20.59
N LEU A 387 77.54 -92.63 -19.37
CA LEU A 387 76.84 -92.19 -18.16
C LEU A 387 77.05 -90.70 -17.82
N ILE A 388 78.28 -90.20 -17.99
CA ILE A 388 78.62 -88.78 -17.76
C ILE A 388 78.00 -87.90 -18.85
N SER A 389 77.98 -88.36 -20.10
CA SER A 389 77.30 -87.66 -21.21
C SER A 389 75.79 -87.53 -20.96
N ASP A 390 75.14 -88.61 -20.50
CA ASP A 390 73.73 -88.58 -20.13
C ASP A 390 73.48 -87.68 -18.89
N SER A 391 74.38 -87.74 -17.89
CA SER A 391 74.31 -86.85 -16.72
C SER A 391 74.46 -85.38 -17.11
N SER A 392 75.40 -85.04 -18.00
CA SER A 392 75.59 -83.68 -18.52
C SER A 392 74.32 -83.17 -19.23
N ARG A 393 73.67 -84.02 -20.04
CA ARG A 393 72.39 -83.68 -20.68
C ARG A 393 71.27 -83.42 -19.66
N GLN A 394 71.20 -84.20 -18.59
CA GLN A 394 70.23 -84.00 -17.51
C GLN A 394 70.51 -82.71 -16.72
N VAL A 395 71.78 -82.41 -16.44
CA VAL A 395 72.18 -81.16 -15.78
C VAL A 395 71.86 -79.96 -16.64
N GLN A 396 72.13 -79.99 -17.95
CA GLN A 396 71.77 -78.91 -18.87
C GLN A 396 70.26 -78.65 -18.88
N ALA A 397 69.45 -79.71 -18.98
CA ALA A 397 68.00 -79.58 -18.88
C ALA A 397 67.56 -79.00 -17.52
N GLY A 398 68.26 -79.37 -16.44
CA GLY A 398 68.06 -78.78 -15.11
C GLY A 398 68.39 -77.29 -15.06
N VAL A 399 69.52 -76.86 -15.63
CA VAL A 399 69.92 -75.44 -15.75
C VAL A 399 68.83 -74.65 -16.49
N ASP A 400 68.35 -75.16 -17.62
CA ASP A 400 67.32 -74.50 -18.43
C ASP A 400 66.00 -74.35 -17.65
N LEU A 401 65.57 -75.39 -16.92
CA LEU A 401 64.38 -75.34 -16.08
C LEU A 401 64.51 -74.31 -14.94
N VAL A 402 65.66 -74.25 -14.26
CA VAL A 402 65.89 -73.28 -13.17
C VAL A 402 65.96 -71.85 -13.71
N ASN A 403 66.59 -71.64 -14.88
CA ASN A 403 66.60 -70.32 -15.54
C ASN A 403 65.18 -69.87 -15.91
N ASN A 404 64.37 -70.76 -16.48
CA ASN A 404 62.97 -70.46 -16.78
C ASN A 404 62.15 -70.15 -15.52
N ALA A 405 62.38 -70.89 -14.43
CA ALA A 405 61.76 -70.61 -13.13
C ALA A 405 62.18 -69.22 -12.58
N GLY A 406 63.45 -68.85 -12.73
CA GLY A 406 63.94 -67.51 -12.36
C GLY A 406 63.31 -66.39 -13.18
N ALA A 407 63.18 -66.56 -14.49
CA ALA A 407 62.51 -65.59 -15.36
C ALA A 407 61.02 -65.45 -15.00
N ALA A 408 60.32 -66.56 -14.74
CA ALA A 408 58.92 -66.55 -14.30
C ALA A 408 58.77 -65.84 -12.95
N LEU A 409 59.65 -66.10 -11.99
CA LEU A 409 59.65 -65.42 -10.69
C LEU A 409 59.89 -63.91 -10.80
N SER A 410 60.77 -63.48 -11.72
CA SER A 410 60.97 -62.05 -12.01
C SER A 410 59.69 -61.40 -12.51
N GLN A 411 59.02 -62.01 -13.50
CA GLN A 411 57.74 -61.49 -14.02
C GLN A 411 56.64 -61.45 -12.96
N ILE A 412 56.60 -62.44 -12.06
CA ILE A 412 55.66 -62.44 -10.92
C ILE A 412 55.96 -61.26 -9.99
N THR A 413 57.24 -61.01 -9.70
CA THR A 413 57.67 -59.89 -8.83
C THR A 413 57.24 -58.55 -9.42
N ASP A 414 57.45 -58.34 -10.72
CA ASP A 414 57.03 -57.12 -11.42
C ASP A 414 55.50 -56.94 -11.35
N ARG A 415 54.72 -58.00 -11.60
CA ARG A 415 53.26 -57.96 -11.50
C ARG A 415 52.75 -57.68 -10.09
N ILE A 416 53.43 -58.19 -9.06
CA ILE A 416 53.07 -57.91 -7.66
C ILE A 416 53.34 -56.44 -7.32
N ASP A 417 54.41 -55.85 -7.86
CA ASP A 417 54.71 -54.42 -7.68
C ASP A 417 53.65 -53.52 -8.34
N ASP A 418 53.20 -53.89 -9.55
CA ASP A 418 52.07 -53.23 -10.23
C ASP A 418 50.78 -53.29 -9.38
N ILE A 419 50.47 -54.47 -8.83
CA ILE A 419 49.31 -54.66 -7.95
C ILE A 419 49.44 -53.76 -6.71
N ASN A 420 50.62 -53.68 -6.08
CA ASN A 420 50.86 -52.83 -4.92
C ASN A 420 50.56 -51.36 -5.23
N THR A 421 50.99 -50.89 -6.40
CA THR A 421 50.75 -49.52 -6.87
C THR A 421 49.27 -49.23 -7.08
N ILE A 422 48.53 -50.18 -7.68
CA ILE A 422 47.08 -50.05 -7.88
C ILE A 422 46.35 -49.98 -6.54
N VAL A 423 46.68 -50.88 -5.60
CA VAL A 423 46.01 -50.92 -4.30
C VAL A 423 46.29 -49.66 -3.48
N LYS A 424 47.51 -49.12 -3.52
CA LYS A 424 47.84 -47.82 -2.89
C LYS A 424 47.03 -46.67 -3.50
N THR A 425 46.83 -46.69 -4.82
CA THR A 425 45.98 -45.71 -5.51
C THR A 425 44.53 -45.80 -5.02
N ILE A 426 43.95 -47.01 -4.95
CA ILE A 426 42.59 -47.23 -4.46
C ILE A 426 42.42 -46.72 -3.02
N ALA A 427 43.39 -47.00 -2.14
CA ALA A 427 43.35 -46.50 -0.76
C ALA A 427 43.36 -44.96 -0.69
N GLY A 428 44.19 -44.32 -1.52
CA GLY A 428 44.23 -42.85 -1.64
C GLY A 428 42.93 -42.26 -2.17
N GLU A 429 42.35 -42.84 -3.22
CA GLU A 429 41.07 -42.40 -3.79
C GLU A 429 39.91 -42.58 -2.80
N ALA A 430 39.87 -43.70 -2.08
CA ALA A 430 38.85 -43.94 -1.07
C ALA A 430 38.96 -42.93 0.10
N ALA A 431 40.18 -42.55 0.51
CA ALA A 431 40.38 -41.50 1.50
C ALA A 431 39.88 -40.13 1.01
N ASN A 432 40.14 -39.78 -0.26
CA ASN A 432 39.64 -38.55 -0.88
C ASN A 432 38.10 -38.55 -0.97
N GLN A 433 37.50 -39.67 -1.40
CA GLN A 433 36.04 -39.83 -1.43
C GLN A 433 35.43 -39.68 -0.03
N SER A 434 36.04 -40.25 1.00
CA SER A 434 35.59 -40.08 2.40
C SER A 434 35.58 -38.61 2.82
N SER A 435 36.61 -37.84 2.44
CA SER A 435 36.63 -36.39 2.68
C SER A 435 35.50 -35.67 1.94
N GLY A 436 35.28 -35.99 0.67
CA GLY A 436 34.18 -35.43 -0.12
C GLY A 436 32.81 -35.74 0.49
N LEU A 437 32.59 -36.96 0.97
CA LEU A 437 31.34 -37.35 1.63
C LEU A 437 31.09 -36.57 2.93
N LYS A 438 32.14 -36.20 3.68
CA LYS A 438 32.00 -35.33 4.86
C LYS A 438 31.51 -33.93 4.48
N GLU A 439 32.00 -33.37 3.37
CA GLU A 439 31.53 -32.07 2.87
C GLU A 439 30.06 -32.14 2.43
N VAL A 440 29.68 -33.19 1.70
CA VAL A 440 28.29 -33.42 1.28
C VAL A 440 27.37 -33.60 2.50
N SER A 441 27.80 -34.35 3.52
CA SER A 441 27.07 -34.50 4.78
C SER A 441 26.88 -33.16 5.50
N GLY A 442 27.90 -32.31 5.52
CA GLY A 442 27.78 -30.95 6.04
C GLY A 442 26.82 -30.07 5.23
N ALA A 443 26.75 -30.25 3.91
CA ALA A 443 25.78 -29.56 3.06
C ALA A 443 24.35 -30.03 3.31
N LEU A 444 24.12 -31.35 3.47
CA LEU A 444 22.80 -31.87 3.85
C LEU A 444 22.34 -31.34 5.21
N THR A 445 23.23 -31.25 6.20
CA THR A 445 22.89 -30.70 7.52
C THR A 445 22.42 -29.25 7.40
N ARG A 446 23.06 -28.44 6.54
CA ARG A 446 22.60 -27.07 6.26
C ARG A 446 21.25 -27.03 5.54
N MET A 447 21.03 -27.94 4.60
CA MET A 447 19.73 -28.05 3.91
C MET A 447 18.60 -28.42 4.88
N ASP A 448 18.86 -29.31 5.85
CA ASP A 448 17.90 -29.66 6.90
C ASP A 448 17.53 -28.44 7.76
N THR A 449 18.52 -27.64 8.18
CA THR A 449 18.25 -26.37 8.89
C THR A 449 17.38 -25.42 8.07
N ILE A 450 17.70 -25.23 6.78
CA ILE A 450 16.90 -24.37 5.89
C ILE A 450 15.47 -24.93 5.73
N THR A 451 15.31 -26.24 5.62
CA THR A 451 13.99 -26.89 5.55
C THR A 451 13.17 -26.63 6.83
N GLN A 452 13.79 -26.70 8.00
CA GLN A 452 13.13 -26.38 9.28
C GLN A 452 12.77 -24.89 9.40
N ASP A 453 13.65 -23.99 8.97
CA ASP A 453 13.40 -22.56 8.92
C ASP A 453 12.24 -22.23 7.97
N ASN A 454 12.20 -22.88 6.80
CA ASN A 454 11.08 -22.74 5.85
C ASN A 454 9.76 -23.20 6.46
N SER A 455 9.75 -24.31 7.21
CA SER A 455 8.55 -24.79 7.90
C SER A 455 8.05 -23.77 8.93
N SER A 456 8.97 -23.20 9.71
CA SER A 456 8.65 -22.12 10.67
C SER A 456 8.12 -20.87 9.97
N MET A 457 8.75 -20.46 8.86
CA MET A 457 8.34 -19.31 8.05
C MET A 457 6.96 -19.51 7.43
N VAL A 458 6.64 -20.72 6.97
CA VAL A 458 5.31 -21.08 6.44
C VAL A 458 4.24 -20.96 7.51
N LEU A 459 4.52 -21.43 8.75
CA LEU A 459 3.60 -21.30 9.87
C LEU A 459 3.36 -19.83 10.23
N GLU A 460 4.42 -19.04 10.35
CA GLU A 460 4.32 -17.61 10.65
C GLU A 460 3.57 -16.85 9.55
N THR A 461 3.92 -17.09 8.28
CA THR A 461 3.25 -16.45 7.14
C THR A 461 1.77 -16.83 7.09
N SER A 462 1.44 -18.09 7.37
CA SER A 462 0.03 -18.54 7.39
C SER A 462 -0.76 -17.85 8.49
N GLN A 463 -0.17 -17.70 9.68
CA GLN A 463 -0.79 -16.99 10.80
C GLN A 463 -1.00 -15.50 10.48
N GLN A 464 0.04 -14.81 10.01
CA GLN A 464 -0.04 -13.39 9.63
C GLN A 464 -1.06 -13.15 8.51
N THR A 465 -1.12 -14.07 7.54
CA THR A 465 -2.09 -14.04 6.44
C THR A 465 -3.52 -14.21 6.98
N SER A 466 -3.73 -15.11 7.94
CA SER A 466 -5.03 -15.28 8.61
C SER A 466 -5.44 -14.02 9.38
N ASP A 467 -4.53 -13.45 10.16
CA ASP A 467 -4.79 -12.23 10.94
C ASP A 467 -5.12 -11.03 10.04
N LEU A 468 -4.42 -10.91 8.91
CA LEU A 468 -4.70 -9.90 7.89
C LEU A 468 -6.08 -10.12 7.27
N ARG A 469 -6.44 -11.37 6.93
CA ARG A 469 -7.76 -11.71 6.39
C ARG A 469 -8.86 -11.24 7.34
N ASP A 470 -8.75 -11.61 8.62
CA ASP A 470 -9.73 -11.27 9.64
C ASP A 470 -9.82 -9.75 9.86
N ALA A 471 -8.69 -9.04 9.83
CA ALA A 471 -8.67 -7.58 9.92
C ALA A 471 -9.40 -6.91 8.75
N VAL A 472 -9.20 -7.41 7.54
CA VAL A 472 -9.85 -6.88 6.34
C VAL A 472 -11.32 -7.28 6.26
N GLU A 473 -11.71 -8.48 6.69
CA GLU A 473 -13.12 -8.86 6.82
C GLU A 473 -13.87 -7.96 7.80
N ARG A 474 -13.25 -7.61 8.94
CA ARG A 474 -13.80 -6.61 9.88
C ARG A 474 -13.95 -5.25 9.22
N LEU A 475 -12.96 -4.79 8.45
CA LEU A 475 -13.01 -3.53 7.71
C LEU A 475 -14.15 -3.53 6.67
N VAL A 476 -14.23 -4.57 5.83
CA VAL A 476 -15.28 -4.71 4.81
C VAL A 476 -16.67 -4.77 5.46
N THR A 477 -16.80 -5.47 6.58
CA THR A 477 -18.05 -5.54 7.34
C THR A 477 -18.45 -4.17 7.90
N ALA A 478 -17.51 -3.41 8.48
CA ALA A 478 -17.77 -2.05 8.94
C ALA A 478 -18.21 -1.13 7.79
N LEU A 479 -17.61 -1.29 6.60
CA LEU A 479 -17.96 -0.51 5.41
C LEU A 479 -19.32 -0.87 4.82
N ARG A 480 -19.87 -2.07 5.07
CA ARG A 480 -21.24 -2.44 4.65
C ARG A 480 -22.31 -1.58 5.30
N GLY A 481 -22.03 -0.98 6.45
CA GLY A 481 -22.93 -0.02 7.10
C GLY A 481 -23.12 1.27 6.28
N PHE A 482 -22.17 1.59 5.38
CA PHE A 482 -22.28 2.76 4.52
C PHE A 482 -22.92 2.39 3.18
N LYS A 483 -24.06 3.01 2.86
CA LYS A 483 -24.68 2.88 1.54
C LYS A 483 -23.86 3.65 0.53
N THR A 484 -23.18 2.90 -0.31
CA THR A 484 -22.54 3.44 -1.50
C THR A 484 -22.94 2.54 -2.66
N ARG A 485 -23.69 3.05 -3.63
CA ARG A 485 -23.95 2.35 -4.89
C ARG A 485 -22.63 1.83 -5.44
N SER A 486 -22.64 0.58 -5.91
CA SER A 486 -21.47 -0.03 -6.53
C SER A 486 -20.95 0.90 -7.64
N ALA A 487 -19.63 1.02 -7.75
CA ALA A 487 -18.98 1.90 -8.74
C ALA A 487 -19.48 1.61 -10.17
N GLU A 488 -19.83 0.35 -10.46
CA GLU A 488 -20.42 -0.09 -11.73
C GLU A 488 -21.81 0.48 -12.04
N ARG A 489 -22.61 0.80 -11.02
CA ARG A 489 -23.94 1.43 -11.21
C ARG A 489 -23.80 2.92 -11.50
N LEU A 490 -22.78 3.57 -10.93
CA LEU A 490 -22.45 4.98 -11.20
C LEU A 490 -21.84 5.19 -12.58
N ALA A 491 -21.03 4.25 -13.08
CA ALA A 491 -20.54 4.27 -14.45
C ALA A 491 -21.70 4.17 -15.46
N ARG A 492 -22.67 3.30 -15.17
CA ARG A 492 -23.91 3.16 -15.96
C ARG A 492 -24.81 4.40 -15.87
N ASP A 493 -25.00 4.96 -14.67
CA ASP A 493 -25.82 6.17 -14.47
C ASP A 493 -25.18 7.42 -15.10
N ARG A 494 -23.85 7.54 -15.13
CA ARG A 494 -23.15 8.62 -15.87
C ARG A 494 -23.36 8.49 -17.37
N GLN A 495 -23.20 7.29 -17.94
CA GLN A 495 -23.46 7.05 -19.35
C GLN A 495 -24.93 7.31 -19.73
N ALA A 496 -25.87 6.97 -18.84
CA ALA A 496 -27.29 7.27 -19.03
C ALA A 496 -27.58 8.78 -19.03
N ARG A 497 -27.01 9.53 -18.07
CA ARG A 497 -27.18 10.99 -17.98
C ARG A 497 -26.51 11.75 -19.14
N GLU A 498 -25.35 11.29 -19.62
CA GLU A 498 -24.70 11.87 -20.80
C GLU A 498 -25.49 11.59 -22.10
N GLY A 499 -26.16 10.45 -22.19
CA GLY A 499 -27.06 10.13 -23.31
C GLY A 499 -28.34 10.96 -23.32
N GLU A 500 -28.88 11.29 -22.14
CA GLU A 500 -30.08 12.11 -21.98
C GLU A 500 -29.81 13.58 -22.30
N ASN A 501 -28.65 14.10 -21.87
CA ASN A 501 -28.24 15.48 -22.17
C ASN A 501 -27.95 15.69 -23.67
N ARG A 502 -27.48 14.66 -24.39
CA ARG A 502 -27.35 14.70 -25.86
C ARG A 502 -28.68 14.69 -26.61
N ARG A 503 -29.76 14.18 -26.00
CA ARG A 503 -31.12 14.19 -26.57
C ARG A 503 -31.89 15.49 -26.31
N LEU A 504 -31.47 16.29 -25.33
CA LEU A 504 -32.07 17.59 -25.03
C LEU A 504 -31.43 18.75 -25.82
N VAL A 505 -30.26 18.52 -26.43
CA VAL A 505 -29.50 19.52 -27.21
C VAL A 505 -29.61 19.28 -28.73
N ALA A 506 -30.24 18.18 -29.15
CA ALA A 506 -30.61 17.87 -30.54
C ALA A 506 -32.12 18.03 -30.71
#